data_AF-A0A061B2M3-F1
#
_entry.id   AF-A0A061B2M3-F1
#
_cell.length_a   1.000
_cell.length_b   1.000
_cell.length_c   1.000
_cell.angle_alpha   90.00
_cell.angle_beta   90.00
_cell.angle_gamma   90.00
#
_symmetry.space_group_name_H-M   'P 1'
#
loop_
_entity.id
_entity.type
_entity.pdbx_description
1 polymer ?
#
loop_
_entity_poly.entity_id
_entity_poly.type
_entity_poly.pdbx_seq_one_letter_code
_entity_poly.pdbx_strand_id
1 'polypeptide(L)'
;MARLVRKQSLWSRIKSYPFDILLELNEQRELIDWDAYSESVALPLGFALTLVYFFIRLWQDHNAVTDTHSSYFSYDKAVLKGSKYFVDTEQTGLLQRIVNLLQFIIITINVINTIAFMFKTKKYAIFNKDTISHSTSARKVSGKSNSFSLFNFLRGRPQDESEEQDMDPYWELTMWDPSKFSTYLFISFPPFNIAFLYIATSSFINLSFLIMTSAVLYIVIVRGFLVLIQDKQVIYQETFDEYERKYVRPKLSVPKREVAVDATHGPYWSEGAQYYSPGRTEKVFKTHDRKGRESVELFSGGEFTPVKKAPISLRKSIVAYTPRDRRTTMGYQQSPLGKKTAK
;
A
#
# COMPACT_ATOMS: atom_id res chain seq x y z
N MET A 1 31.97 -7.28 -37.35
CA MET A 1 31.50 -8.69 -37.39
C MET A 1 30.06 -8.73 -36.89
N ALA A 2 29.13 -9.34 -37.63
CA ALA A 2 27.71 -9.39 -37.26
C ALA A 2 27.44 -10.47 -36.21
N ARG A 3 26.61 -10.15 -35.21
CA ARG A 3 26.25 -11.05 -34.10
C ARG A 3 25.40 -12.21 -34.62
N LEU A 4 25.93 -13.43 -34.62
CA LEU A 4 25.15 -14.65 -34.88
C LEU A 4 24.21 -14.92 -33.71
N VAL A 5 22.93 -14.62 -33.90
CA VAL A 5 21.86 -14.99 -32.95
C VAL A 5 21.34 -16.37 -33.36
N ARG A 6 21.47 -17.35 -32.46
CA ARG A 6 20.98 -18.71 -32.68
C ARG A 6 19.44 -18.68 -32.74
N LYS A 7 18.89 -19.01 -33.91
CA LYS A 7 17.44 -19.13 -34.08
C LYS A 7 16.95 -20.37 -33.33
N GLN A 8 15.87 -20.23 -32.58
CA GLN A 8 15.20 -21.36 -31.94
C GLN A 8 14.54 -22.26 -33.00
N SER A 9 14.41 -23.56 -32.68
CA SER A 9 13.75 -24.51 -33.59
C SER A 9 12.25 -24.22 -33.65
N LEU A 10 11.60 -24.55 -34.78
CA LEU A 10 10.17 -24.31 -34.94
C LEU A 10 9.33 -25.06 -33.89
N TRP A 11 9.80 -26.25 -33.49
CA TRP A 11 9.14 -27.05 -32.46
C TRP A 11 9.22 -26.40 -31.06
N SER A 12 10.36 -25.81 -30.70
CA SER A 12 10.46 -25.11 -29.42
C SER A 12 9.57 -23.86 -29.38
N ARG A 13 9.39 -23.19 -30.53
CA ARG A 13 8.52 -22.02 -30.65
C ARG A 13 7.04 -22.35 -30.49
N ILE A 14 6.56 -23.46 -31.07
CA ILE A 14 5.16 -23.89 -30.91
C ILE A 14 4.89 -24.29 -29.45
N LYS A 15 5.86 -24.94 -28.79
CA LYS A 15 5.74 -25.33 -27.37
C LYS A 15 5.75 -24.11 -26.43
N SER A 16 6.52 -23.05 -26.72
CA SER A 16 6.57 -21.84 -25.89
C SER A 16 5.43 -20.86 -26.17
N TYR A 17 4.87 -20.85 -27.38
CA TYR A 17 3.84 -19.91 -27.83
C TYR A 17 2.68 -19.64 -26.86
N PRO A 18 2.01 -20.65 -26.24
CA PRO A 18 0.91 -20.36 -25.32
C PRO A 18 1.39 -19.62 -24.07
N PHE A 19 2.59 -19.93 -23.58
CA PHE A 19 3.18 -19.22 -22.44
C PHE A 19 3.59 -17.80 -22.84
N ASP A 20 4.17 -17.64 -24.04
CA ASP A 20 4.56 -16.34 -24.57
C ASP A 20 3.35 -15.40 -24.72
N ILE A 21 2.19 -15.92 -25.20
CA ILE A 21 0.94 -15.14 -25.25
C ILE A 21 0.45 -14.77 -23.84
N LEU A 22 0.47 -15.71 -22.89
CA LEU A 22 0.04 -15.40 -21.52
C LEU A 22 0.91 -14.34 -20.87
N LEU A 23 2.22 -14.38 -21.14
CA LEU A 23 3.17 -13.37 -20.68
C LEU A 23 2.88 -12.02 -21.34
N GLU A 24 2.69 -11.99 -22.67
CA GLU A 24 2.36 -10.78 -23.42
C GLU A 24 1.05 -10.16 -22.91
N LEU A 25 0.00 -10.95 -22.73
CA LEU A 25 -1.27 -10.47 -22.19
C LEU A 25 -1.12 -9.95 -20.75
N ASN A 26 -0.27 -10.57 -19.94
CA ASN A 26 -0.01 -10.09 -18.59
C ASN A 26 0.79 -8.78 -18.60
N GLU A 27 1.80 -8.66 -19.47
CA GLU A 27 2.55 -7.42 -19.66
C GLU A 27 1.62 -6.30 -20.13
N GLN A 28 0.80 -6.55 -21.15
CA GLN A 28 -0.22 -5.60 -21.61
C GLN A 28 -1.19 -5.20 -20.49
N ARG A 29 -1.63 -6.15 -19.66
CA ARG A 29 -2.51 -5.86 -18.52
C ARG A 29 -1.82 -4.96 -17.48
N GLU A 30 -0.52 -5.16 -17.23
CA GLU A 30 0.27 -4.40 -16.26
C GLU A 30 0.67 -3.01 -16.79
N LEU A 31 0.89 -2.88 -18.10
CA LEU A 31 1.16 -1.60 -18.76
C LEU A 31 -0.04 -0.66 -18.74
N ILE A 32 -1.27 -1.18 -18.69
CA ILE A 32 -2.48 -0.36 -18.61
C ILE A 32 -2.68 0.13 -17.17
N ASP A 33 -2.51 1.43 -16.96
CA ASP A 33 -2.85 2.08 -15.70
C ASP A 33 -4.37 2.26 -15.57
N TRP A 34 -5.05 1.19 -15.15
CA TRP A 34 -6.50 1.19 -14.92
C TRP A 34 -6.97 2.24 -13.91
N ASP A 35 -6.08 2.69 -13.01
CA ASP A 35 -6.42 3.70 -12.02
C ASP A 35 -6.47 5.13 -12.61
N ALA A 36 -5.84 5.38 -13.75
CA ALA A 36 -5.95 6.64 -14.49
C ALA A 36 -7.28 6.76 -15.26
N TYR A 37 -7.76 5.65 -15.81
CA TYR A 37 -9.01 5.58 -16.59
C TYR A 37 -10.25 5.32 -15.71
N SER A 38 -10.10 5.31 -14.39
CA SER A 38 -11.17 4.89 -13.48
C SER A 38 -12.39 5.80 -13.54
N GLU A 39 -12.19 7.12 -13.61
CA GLU A 39 -13.29 8.08 -13.62
C GLU A 39 -14.00 8.12 -14.99
N SER A 40 -13.23 8.13 -16.08
CA SER A 40 -13.78 8.27 -17.44
C SER A 40 -14.40 6.99 -17.98
N VAL A 41 -13.89 5.81 -17.59
CA VAL A 41 -14.35 4.52 -18.13
C VAL A 41 -15.21 3.77 -17.13
N ALA A 42 -14.79 3.66 -15.86
CA ALA A 42 -15.48 2.77 -14.91
C ALA A 42 -16.88 3.29 -14.52
N LEU A 43 -17.03 4.61 -14.36
CA LEU A 43 -18.32 5.23 -14.03
C LEU A 43 -19.38 5.01 -15.12
N PRO A 44 -19.18 5.43 -16.39
CA PRO A 44 -20.20 5.21 -17.42
C PRO A 44 -20.41 3.73 -17.70
N LEU A 45 -19.39 2.88 -17.56
CA LEU A 45 -19.51 1.44 -17.72
C LEU A 45 -20.41 0.83 -16.63
N GLY A 46 -20.27 1.24 -15.37
CA GLY A 46 -21.15 0.76 -14.29
C GLY A 46 -22.60 1.22 -14.46
N PHE A 47 -22.82 2.48 -14.87
CA PHE A 47 -24.17 2.95 -15.22
C PHE A 47 -24.76 2.21 -16.42
N ALA A 48 -23.98 1.97 -17.47
CA ALA A 48 -24.43 1.19 -18.61
C ALA A 48 -24.82 -0.24 -18.18
N LEU A 49 -24.02 -0.89 -17.33
CA LEU A 49 -24.31 -2.24 -16.83
C LEU A 49 -25.55 -2.29 -15.95
N THR A 50 -25.78 -1.29 -15.07
CA THR A 50 -27.04 -1.20 -14.29
C THR A 50 -28.26 -1.06 -15.19
N LEU A 51 -28.19 -0.18 -16.20
CA LEU A 51 -29.27 0.04 -17.14
C LEU A 51 -29.57 -1.21 -17.96
N VAL A 52 -28.54 -1.85 -18.51
CA VAL A 52 -28.68 -3.11 -19.26
C VAL A 52 -29.32 -4.19 -18.39
N TYR A 53 -28.89 -4.32 -17.13
CA TYR A 53 -29.49 -5.26 -16.19
C TYR A 53 -30.97 -4.95 -15.92
N PHE A 54 -31.30 -3.67 -15.73
CA PHE A 54 -32.69 -3.23 -15.55
C PHE A 54 -33.56 -3.57 -16.76
N PHE A 55 -33.08 -3.31 -17.99
CA PHE A 55 -33.82 -3.64 -19.21
C PHE A 55 -33.99 -5.15 -19.40
N ILE A 56 -32.96 -5.94 -19.10
CA ILE A 56 -33.07 -7.41 -19.11
C ILE A 56 -34.16 -7.86 -18.14
N ARG A 57 -34.18 -7.30 -16.93
CA ARG A 57 -35.19 -7.64 -15.93
C ARG A 57 -36.60 -7.21 -16.36
N LEU A 58 -36.74 -5.99 -16.88
CA LEU A 58 -38.01 -5.48 -17.38
C LEU A 58 -38.58 -6.35 -18.50
N TRP A 59 -37.73 -6.82 -19.42
CA TRP A 59 -38.12 -7.71 -20.50
C TRP A 59 -38.53 -9.10 -19.98
N GLN A 60 -37.80 -9.64 -19.00
CA GLN A 60 -38.16 -10.89 -18.34
C GLN A 60 -39.50 -10.79 -17.60
N ASP A 61 -39.73 -9.72 -16.84
CA ASP A 61 -40.97 -9.52 -16.09
C ASP A 61 -42.17 -9.34 -17.04
N HIS A 62 -41.99 -8.65 -18.18
CA HIS A 62 -43.05 -8.53 -19.19
C HIS A 62 -43.41 -9.88 -19.83
N ASN A 63 -42.42 -10.72 -20.16
CA ASN A 63 -42.64 -12.01 -20.81
C ASN A 63 -42.99 -13.14 -19.83
N ALA A 64 -42.74 -12.97 -18.54
CA ALA A 64 -43.14 -13.92 -17.49
C ALA A 64 -44.63 -13.85 -17.15
N VAL A 65 -45.36 -12.82 -17.64
CA VAL A 65 -46.82 -12.74 -17.54
C VAL A 65 -47.44 -13.65 -18.60
N THR A 66 -47.43 -14.95 -18.35
CA THR A 66 -48.29 -15.93 -19.02
C THR A 66 -49.26 -16.51 -18.00
N ASP A 67 -50.51 -16.08 -18.10
CA ASP A 67 -51.76 -16.62 -17.54
C ASP A 67 -51.65 -17.59 -16.35
N THR A 68 -51.46 -17.06 -15.14
CA THR A 68 -52.03 -17.72 -13.97
C THR A 68 -53.54 -17.47 -13.97
N HIS A 69 -54.30 -18.24 -14.74
CA HIS A 69 -55.71 -18.46 -14.42
C HIS A 69 -55.73 -19.04 -13.00
N SER A 70 -56.27 -18.28 -12.06
CA SER A 70 -56.32 -18.65 -10.66
C SER A 70 -57.29 -19.83 -10.47
N SER A 71 -56.81 -21.05 -10.58
CA SER A 71 -57.54 -22.27 -10.21
C SER A 71 -57.55 -22.38 -8.68
N TYR A 72 -58.47 -21.66 -8.05
CA TYR A 72 -58.59 -21.57 -6.60
C TYR A 72 -58.97 -22.90 -5.91
N PHE A 73 -59.35 -23.95 -6.63
CA PHE A 73 -59.74 -25.23 -6.02
C PHE A 73 -59.45 -26.41 -6.96
N SER A 74 -58.37 -27.15 -6.72
CA SER A 74 -58.20 -28.52 -7.25
C SER A 74 -57.47 -29.39 -6.23
N TYR A 75 -58.21 -30.30 -5.59
CA TYR A 75 -57.68 -31.32 -4.69
C TYR A 75 -57.26 -32.55 -5.48
N ASP A 76 -56.11 -32.48 -6.14
CA ASP A 76 -55.48 -33.67 -6.71
C ASP A 76 -54.02 -33.79 -6.24
N LYS A 77 -53.56 -35.02 -6.01
CA LYS A 77 -52.23 -35.32 -5.45
C LYS A 77 -51.07 -34.89 -6.37
N ALA A 78 -51.37 -34.38 -7.56
CA ALA A 78 -50.43 -33.72 -8.47
C ALA A 78 -49.98 -32.30 -8.00
N VAL A 79 -50.60 -31.72 -6.97
CA VAL A 79 -50.28 -30.36 -6.46
C VAL A 79 -48.82 -30.19 -6.00
N LEU A 80 -48.13 -31.26 -5.62
CA LEU A 80 -46.68 -31.20 -5.29
C LEU A 80 -45.80 -30.98 -6.54
N LYS A 81 -46.27 -31.42 -7.71
CA LYS A 81 -45.57 -31.23 -8.99
C LYS A 81 -45.82 -29.84 -9.60
N GLY A 82 -46.78 -29.08 -9.07
CA GLY A 82 -47.07 -27.69 -9.44
C GLY A 82 -46.57 -26.67 -8.41
N SER A 83 -45.75 -27.09 -7.44
CA SER A 83 -45.11 -26.14 -6.53
C SER A 83 -44.16 -25.25 -7.33
N LYS A 84 -44.10 -23.96 -6.99
CA LYS A 84 -43.25 -22.91 -7.61
C LYS A 84 -41.76 -23.28 -7.77
N TYR A 85 -41.32 -24.37 -7.14
CA TYR A 85 -39.95 -24.90 -7.14
C TYR A 85 -39.73 -25.99 -8.21
N PHE A 86 -40.80 -26.57 -8.78
CA PHE A 86 -40.80 -27.55 -9.86
C PHE A 86 -41.73 -27.10 -11.00
N VAL A 87 -41.47 -25.91 -11.56
CA VAL A 87 -42.02 -25.58 -12.88
C VAL A 87 -41.10 -26.24 -13.91
N ASP A 88 -41.53 -27.38 -14.44
CA ASP A 88 -40.93 -27.96 -15.64
C ASP A 88 -40.94 -26.88 -16.72
N THR A 89 -39.74 -26.41 -17.04
CA THR A 89 -39.47 -25.35 -18.00
C THR A 89 -39.69 -25.92 -19.40
N GLU A 90 -40.94 -26.15 -19.75
CA GLU A 90 -41.38 -26.56 -21.07
C GLU A 90 -41.13 -25.38 -22.02
N GLN A 91 -40.00 -25.46 -22.73
CA GLN A 91 -39.60 -24.62 -23.86
C GLN A 91 -39.37 -23.13 -23.56
N THR A 92 -38.35 -22.83 -22.77
CA THR A 92 -37.70 -21.51 -22.88
C THR A 92 -37.11 -21.36 -24.28
N GLY A 93 -37.67 -20.44 -25.07
CA GLY A 93 -37.16 -20.10 -26.39
C GLY A 93 -35.66 -19.75 -26.33
N LEU A 94 -34.95 -19.93 -27.45
CA LEU A 94 -33.50 -19.65 -27.53
C LEU A 94 -33.15 -18.25 -27.03
N LEU A 95 -34.01 -17.26 -27.31
CA LEU A 95 -33.85 -15.88 -26.81
C LEU A 95 -33.89 -15.80 -25.28
N GLN A 96 -34.81 -16.49 -24.61
CA GLN A 96 -34.87 -16.53 -23.15
C GLN A 96 -33.60 -17.14 -22.54
N ARG A 97 -33.04 -18.19 -23.18
CA ARG A 97 -31.77 -18.79 -22.75
C ARG A 97 -30.61 -17.81 -22.88
N ILE A 98 -30.52 -17.08 -24.00
CA ILE A 98 -29.49 -16.05 -24.21
C ILE A 98 -29.61 -14.93 -23.18
N VAL A 99 -30.82 -14.45 -22.91
CA VAL A 99 -31.07 -13.39 -21.91
C VAL A 99 -30.70 -13.87 -20.50
N ASN A 100 -31.04 -15.11 -20.13
CA ASN A 100 -30.64 -15.68 -18.85
C ASN A 100 -29.11 -15.84 -18.72
N LEU A 101 -28.42 -16.23 -19.80
CA LEU A 101 -26.95 -16.27 -19.82
C LEU A 101 -26.34 -14.88 -19.65
N LEU A 102 -26.87 -13.87 -20.33
CA LEU A 102 -26.42 -12.49 -20.21
C LEU A 102 -26.62 -11.96 -18.78
N GLN A 103 -27.77 -12.25 -18.17
CA GLN A 103 -28.05 -11.91 -16.77
C GLN A 103 -27.03 -12.56 -15.82
N PHE A 104 -26.74 -13.86 -16.02
CA PHE A 104 -25.74 -14.57 -15.22
C PHE A 104 -24.34 -13.97 -15.35
N ILE A 105 -23.94 -13.58 -16.57
CA ILE A 105 -22.65 -12.92 -16.82
C ILE A 105 -22.57 -11.59 -16.06
N ILE A 106 -23.62 -10.76 -16.14
CA ILE A 106 -23.65 -9.45 -15.47
C ILE A 106 -23.59 -9.60 -13.94
N ILE A 107 -24.34 -10.54 -13.37
CA ILE A 107 -24.29 -10.85 -11.93
C ILE A 107 -22.89 -11.34 -11.54
N THR A 108 -22.29 -12.22 -12.34
CA THR A 108 -20.93 -12.74 -12.10
C THR A 108 -19.89 -11.62 -12.09
N ILE A 109 -19.96 -10.69 -13.06
CA ILE A 109 -19.09 -9.51 -13.10
C ILE A 109 -19.25 -8.66 -11.84
N ASN A 110 -20.48 -8.45 -11.37
CA ASN A 110 -20.75 -7.70 -10.16
C ASN A 110 -20.14 -8.35 -8.91
N VAL A 111 -20.33 -9.67 -8.77
CA VAL A 111 -19.81 -10.45 -7.65
C VAL A 111 -18.28 -10.43 -7.66
N ILE A 112 -17.65 -10.62 -8.83
CA ILE A 112 -16.19 -10.53 -8.96
C ILE A 112 -15.69 -9.15 -8.56
N ASN A 113 -16.32 -8.07 -9.03
CA ASN A 113 -15.93 -6.71 -8.65
C ASN A 113 -16.09 -6.46 -7.14
N THR A 114 -17.19 -6.95 -6.56
CA THR A 114 -17.43 -6.84 -5.11
C THR A 114 -16.37 -7.59 -4.30
N ILE A 115 -16.02 -8.81 -4.71
CA ILE A 115 -14.94 -9.60 -4.08
C ILE A 115 -13.59 -8.88 -4.23
N ALA A 116 -13.29 -8.37 -5.42
CA ALA A 116 -12.05 -7.63 -5.67
C ALA A 116 -11.96 -6.36 -4.82
N PHE A 117 -13.06 -5.62 -4.66
CA PHE A 117 -13.11 -4.45 -3.79
C PHE A 117 -12.94 -4.81 -2.31
N MET A 118 -13.64 -5.84 -1.84
CA MET A 118 -13.70 -6.22 -0.43
C MET A 118 -12.41 -6.88 0.09
N PHE A 119 -11.80 -7.75 -0.70
CA PHE A 119 -10.70 -8.60 -0.21
C PHE A 119 -9.31 -8.11 -0.63
N LYS A 120 -9.21 -7.04 -1.42
CA LYS A 120 -7.90 -6.50 -1.82
C LYS A 120 -7.23 -5.80 -0.64
N THR A 121 -6.18 -6.43 -0.14
CA THR A 121 -5.38 -5.96 0.99
C THR A 121 -3.91 -5.92 0.61
N LYS A 122 -3.17 -4.97 1.20
CA LYS A 122 -1.73 -4.84 1.10
C LYS A 122 -1.11 -5.07 2.48
N LYS A 123 0.01 -5.78 2.50
CA LYS A 123 0.78 -6.08 3.71
C LYS A 123 2.00 -5.17 3.76
N TYR A 124 2.17 -4.48 4.87
CA TYR A 124 3.34 -3.65 5.15
C TYR A 124 4.10 -4.22 6.35
N ALA A 125 5.42 -4.27 6.26
CA ALA A 125 6.27 -4.68 7.36
C ALA A 125 6.91 -3.43 8.00
N ILE A 126 6.71 -3.27 9.31
CA ILE A 126 7.27 -2.18 10.11
C ILE A 126 8.33 -2.78 11.02
N PHE A 127 9.55 -2.25 10.92
CA PHE A 127 10.72 -2.73 11.66
C PHE A 127 11.06 -1.79 12.82
N ASN A 128 11.74 -2.32 13.85
CA ASN A 128 12.32 -1.54 14.95
C ASN A 128 11.31 -0.63 15.70
N LYS A 129 10.14 -1.19 16.03
CA LYS A 129 9.11 -0.51 16.83
C LYS A 129 8.58 -1.44 17.92
N ASP A 130 8.49 -0.91 19.15
CA ASP A 130 8.02 -1.69 20.29
C ASP A 130 6.49 -1.82 20.32
N THR A 131 5.76 -0.74 20.00
CA THR A 131 4.29 -0.68 20.00
C THR A 131 3.73 0.18 18.86
N ILE A 132 2.54 -0.19 18.36
CA ILE A 132 1.73 0.60 17.41
C ILE A 132 0.42 0.93 18.12
N SER A 133 0.19 2.20 18.45
CA SER A 133 -0.90 2.62 19.36
C SER A 133 -2.26 2.87 18.69
N HIS A 134 -2.41 2.72 17.36
CA HIS A 134 -3.59 3.25 16.66
C HIS A 134 -4.21 2.36 15.58
N SER A 135 -3.70 1.14 15.32
CA SER A 135 -4.27 0.26 14.30
C SER A 135 -4.72 -1.08 14.88
N THR A 136 -5.99 -1.42 14.64
CA THR A 136 -6.55 -2.76 14.92
C THR A 136 -6.09 -3.81 13.91
N SER A 137 -5.50 -3.39 12.79
CA SER A 137 -5.04 -4.22 11.68
C SER A 137 -3.55 -4.59 11.79
N ALA A 138 -2.86 -4.12 12.84
CA ALA A 138 -1.45 -4.40 13.10
C ALA A 138 -1.29 -5.69 13.92
N ARG A 139 -0.40 -6.57 13.47
CA ARG A 139 -0.05 -7.82 14.17
C ARG A 139 1.46 -7.93 14.31
N LYS A 140 1.93 -8.29 15.51
CA LYS A 140 3.35 -8.61 15.71
C LYS A 140 3.65 -10.00 15.16
N VAL A 141 4.60 -10.09 14.25
CA VAL A 141 5.09 -11.34 13.66
C VAL A 141 6.50 -11.58 14.20
N SER A 142 6.66 -12.61 15.02
CA SER A 142 7.94 -13.00 15.62
C SER A 142 8.18 -14.47 15.31
N GLY A 143 9.13 -14.78 14.41
CA GLY A 143 9.78 -16.08 14.17
C GLY A 143 8.92 -17.34 13.92
N LYS A 144 7.62 -17.31 14.16
CA LYS A 144 6.73 -18.48 14.21
C LYS A 144 5.44 -18.18 13.47
N SER A 145 5.57 -17.76 12.22
CA SER A 145 4.41 -17.61 11.33
C SER A 145 4.05 -18.98 10.77
N ASN A 146 3.20 -19.72 11.48
CA ASN A 146 2.44 -20.80 10.88
C ASN A 146 1.44 -20.20 9.89
N SER A 147 1.92 -19.87 8.69
CA SER A 147 1.03 -19.61 7.57
C SER A 147 0.41 -20.94 7.17
N PHE A 148 -0.73 -21.25 7.76
CA PHE A 148 -1.60 -22.35 7.33
C PHE A 148 -2.10 -22.02 5.93
N SER A 149 -1.32 -22.36 4.91
CA SER A 149 -1.81 -22.40 3.55
C SER A 149 -2.72 -23.62 3.43
N LEU A 150 -4.04 -23.39 3.48
CA LEU A 150 -5.06 -24.42 3.26
C LEU A 150 -4.80 -25.22 1.97
N PHE A 151 -4.17 -24.59 0.98
CA PHE A 151 -3.80 -25.21 -0.29
C PHE A 151 -2.61 -26.18 -0.16
N ASN A 152 -1.65 -25.91 0.75
CA ASN A 152 -0.57 -26.84 1.07
C ASN A 152 -1.08 -28.03 1.89
N PHE A 153 -2.02 -27.77 2.81
CA PHE A 153 -2.70 -28.81 3.59
C PHE A 153 -3.52 -29.76 2.69
N LEU A 154 -4.32 -29.23 1.77
CA LEU A 154 -5.10 -30.02 0.80
C LEU A 154 -4.25 -30.83 -0.19
N ARG A 155 -3.02 -30.37 -0.48
CA ARG A 155 -2.11 -31.02 -1.44
C ARG A 155 -1.16 -32.01 -0.78
N GLY A 156 -1.30 -32.27 0.53
CA GLY A 156 -0.52 -33.26 1.27
C GLY A 156 0.99 -33.07 1.17
N ARG A 157 1.47 -31.85 0.86
CA ARG A 157 2.89 -31.56 0.83
C ARG A 157 3.36 -31.30 2.25
N PRO A 158 4.44 -31.95 2.73
CA PRO A 158 5.07 -31.54 3.97
C PRO A 158 5.41 -30.06 3.84
N GLN A 159 5.09 -29.30 4.90
CA GLN A 159 5.49 -27.92 5.05
C GLN A 159 7.02 -27.93 4.94
N ASP A 160 7.58 -27.42 3.84
CA ASP A 160 9.03 -27.22 3.75
C ASP A 160 9.40 -26.34 4.95
N GLU A 161 10.18 -26.91 5.87
CA GLU A 161 10.84 -26.20 6.96
C GLU A 161 11.81 -25.21 6.30
N SER A 162 11.26 -24.07 5.86
CA SER A 162 12.06 -22.98 5.34
C SER A 162 13.02 -22.57 6.45
N GLU A 163 14.30 -22.82 6.23
CA GLU A 163 15.46 -22.52 7.08
C GLU A 163 15.14 -21.38 8.05
N GLU A 164 15.12 -21.73 9.35
CA GLU A 164 14.90 -20.81 10.46
C GLU A 164 16.01 -19.75 10.47
N GLN A 165 15.87 -18.72 9.63
CA GLN A 165 16.55 -17.46 9.86
C GLN A 165 15.86 -16.84 11.07
N ASP A 166 16.61 -16.68 12.16
CA ASP A 166 16.28 -15.82 13.30
C ASP A 166 16.02 -14.41 12.78
N MET A 167 14.81 -14.19 12.28
CA MET A 167 14.36 -12.90 11.81
C MET A 167 13.87 -12.11 13.01
N ASP A 168 14.46 -10.93 13.20
CA ASP A 168 14.03 -9.99 14.23
C ASP A 168 12.51 -9.78 14.16
N PRO A 169 11.82 -9.74 15.32
CA PRO A 169 10.38 -9.55 15.35
C PRO A 169 10.00 -8.23 14.67
N TYR A 170 9.08 -8.30 13.71
CA TYR A 170 8.56 -7.14 13.00
C TYR A 170 7.04 -7.06 13.13
N TRP A 171 6.49 -5.88 12.90
CA TRP A 171 5.04 -5.68 12.86
C TRP A 171 4.55 -5.80 11.42
N GLU A 172 3.56 -6.66 11.19
CA GLU A 172 2.84 -6.76 9.92
C GLU A 172 1.54 -5.95 10.03
N LEU A 173 1.35 -4.99 9.14
CA LEU A 173 0.13 -4.20 9.01
C LEU A 173 -0.61 -4.61 7.74
N THR A 174 -1.80 -5.20 7.89
CA THR A 174 -2.69 -5.54 6.76
C THR A 174 -3.64 -4.38 6.48
N MET A 175 -3.31 -3.56 5.50
CA MET A 175 -4.10 -2.41 5.10
C MET A 175 -5.05 -2.77 3.96
N TRP A 176 -6.30 -2.35 4.03
CA TRP A 176 -7.23 -2.45 2.91
C TRP A 176 -6.81 -1.49 1.78
N ASP A 177 -6.75 -1.95 0.52
CA ASP A 177 -6.30 -1.09 -0.59
C ASP A 177 -7.07 -1.40 -1.87
N PRO A 178 -8.34 -0.95 -1.97
CA PRO A 178 -9.12 -1.13 -3.17
C PRO A 178 -8.52 -0.32 -4.34
N SER A 179 -8.51 -0.89 -5.56
CA SER A 179 -8.14 -0.11 -6.75
C SER A 179 -9.16 0.99 -7.00
N LYS A 180 -8.72 2.13 -7.56
CA LYS A 180 -9.62 3.23 -7.90
C LYS A 180 -10.67 2.75 -8.88
N PHE A 181 -10.27 2.01 -9.92
CA PHE A 181 -11.18 1.43 -10.91
C PHE A 181 -12.30 0.59 -10.27
N SER A 182 -11.93 -0.35 -9.40
CA SER A 182 -12.90 -1.22 -8.71
C SER A 182 -13.83 -0.43 -7.79
N THR A 183 -13.31 0.62 -7.15
CA THR A 183 -14.09 1.52 -6.29
C THR A 183 -15.15 2.29 -7.10
N TYR A 184 -14.76 2.95 -8.19
CA TYR A 184 -15.69 3.66 -9.07
C TYR A 184 -16.72 2.72 -9.71
N LEU A 185 -16.29 1.52 -10.11
CA LEU A 185 -17.19 0.50 -10.63
C LEU A 185 -18.17 -0.01 -9.55
N PHE A 186 -17.72 -0.18 -8.32
CA PHE A 186 -18.58 -0.62 -7.21
C PHE A 186 -19.64 0.43 -6.84
N ILE A 187 -19.27 1.71 -6.87
CA ILE A 187 -20.19 2.82 -6.60
C ILE A 187 -21.22 2.98 -7.73
N SER A 188 -20.80 2.87 -8.99
CA SER A 188 -21.70 3.02 -10.15
C SER A 188 -22.53 1.76 -10.44
N PHE A 189 -22.03 0.59 -10.08
CA PHE A 189 -22.71 -0.71 -10.22
C PHE A 189 -22.83 -1.43 -8.87
N PRO A 190 -23.71 -0.97 -7.96
CA PRO A 190 -23.76 -1.53 -6.62
C PRO A 190 -24.40 -2.92 -6.58
N PRO A 191 -23.83 -3.88 -5.83
CA PRO A 191 -24.40 -5.24 -5.70
C PRO A 191 -25.81 -5.25 -5.12
N PHE A 192 -26.13 -4.28 -4.26
CA PHE A 192 -27.45 -4.19 -3.65
C PHE A 192 -28.55 -3.84 -4.66
N ASN A 193 -28.27 -3.04 -5.69
CA ASN A 193 -29.29 -2.71 -6.70
C ASN A 193 -29.67 -3.94 -7.53
N ILE A 194 -28.69 -4.77 -7.87
CA ILE A 194 -28.90 -6.02 -8.60
C ILE A 194 -29.67 -7.01 -7.74
N ALA A 195 -29.24 -7.19 -6.49
CA ALA A 195 -29.91 -8.10 -5.58
C ALA A 195 -31.35 -7.62 -5.27
N PHE A 196 -31.58 -6.32 -5.17
CA PHE A 196 -32.92 -5.75 -5.05
C PHE A 196 -33.79 -6.13 -6.26
N LEU A 197 -33.33 -5.81 -7.47
CA LEU A 197 -34.05 -6.09 -8.71
C LEU A 197 -34.26 -7.60 -8.94
N TYR A 198 -33.36 -8.45 -8.47
CA TYR A 198 -33.54 -9.90 -8.49
C TYR A 198 -34.67 -10.36 -7.55
N ILE A 199 -34.76 -9.76 -6.36
CA ILE A 199 -35.68 -10.15 -5.27
C ILE A 199 -37.04 -9.45 -5.35
N ALA A 200 -37.18 -8.36 -6.13
CA ALA A 200 -38.29 -7.39 -6.16
C ALA A 200 -39.70 -7.91 -6.57
N THR A 201 -40.11 -9.09 -6.11
CA THR A 201 -41.52 -9.41 -5.86
C THR A 201 -41.86 -8.91 -4.45
N SER A 202 -42.87 -8.05 -4.31
CA SER A 202 -43.24 -7.45 -3.02
C SER A 202 -43.59 -8.50 -1.97
N SER A 203 -42.69 -8.71 -1.01
CA SER A 203 -42.82 -9.64 0.12
C SER A 203 -42.05 -9.10 1.33
N PHE A 204 -42.33 -9.61 2.54
CA PHE A 204 -41.58 -9.31 3.78
C PHE A 204 -40.06 -9.55 3.66
N ILE A 205 -39.64 -10.36 2.69
CA ILE A 205 -38.23 -10.59 2.30
C ILE A 205 -37.52 -9.27 1.93
N ASN A 206 -38.24 -8.30 1.35
CA ASN A 206 -37.67 -7.00 0.96
C ASN A 206 -37.23 -6.15 2.16
N LEU A 207 -37.89 -6.29 3.32
CA LEU A 207 -37.49 -5.58 4.54
C LEU A 207 -36.18 -6.16 5.12
N SER A 208 -36.04 -7.48 5.12
CA SER A 208 -34.78 -8.14 5.49
C SER A 208 -33.63 -7.73 4.55
N PHE A 209 -33.91 -7.64 3.25
CA PHE A 209 -32.95 -7.18 2.26
C PHE A 209 -32.49 -5.73 2.48
N LEU A 210 -33.40 -4.81 2.80
CA LEU A 210 -33.06 -3.42 3.12
C LEU A 210 -32.19 -3.30 4.38
N ILE A 211 -32.49 -4.08 5.42
CA ILE A 211 -31.67 -4.08 6.65
C ILE A 211 -30.28 -4.66 6.36
N MET A 212 -30.19 -5.75 5.61
CA MET A 212 -28.92 -6.39 5.24
C MET A 212 -28.05 -5.46 4.40
N THR A 213 -28.63 -4.77 3.41
CA THR A 213 -27.89 -3.82 2.56
C THR A 213 -27.39 -2.62 3.36
N SER A 214 -28.22 -2.08 4.27
CA SER A 214 -27.81 -1.01 5.19
C SER A 214 -26.66 -1.44 6.11
N ALA A 215 -26.73 -2.66 6.69
CA ALA A 215 -25.67 -3.20 7.53
C ALA A 215 -24.35 -3.44 6.76
N VAL A 216 -24.44 -3.96 5.53
CA VAL A 216 -23.27 -4.14 4.65
C VAL A 216 -22.65 -2.79 4.32
N LEU A 217 -23.43 -1.79 3.95
CA LEU A 217 -22.92 -0.43 3.67
C LEU A 217 -22.24 0.17 4.91
N TYR A 218 -22.81 -0.01 6.11
CA TYR A 218 -22.18 0.45 7.35
C TYR A 218 -20.82 -0.23 7.61
N ILE A 219 -20.74 -1.55 7.48
CA ILE A 219 -19.50 -2.29 7.70
C ILE A 219 -18.44 -1.92 6.65
N VAL A 220 -18.83 -1.86 5.39
CA VAL A 220 -17.91 -1.64 4.26
C VAL A 220 -17.43 -0.21 4.21
N ILE A 221 -18.35 0.75 4.28
CA ILE A 221 -18.02 2.17 4.11
C ILE A 221 -17.52 2.74 5.42
N VAL A 222 -18.29 2.65 6.51
CA VAL A 222 -17.93 3.36 7.75
C VAL A 222 -16.77 2.67 8.44
N ARG A 223 -16.89 1.38 8.77
CA ARG A 223 -15.82 0.68 9.49
C ARG A 223 -14.58 0.50 8.61
N GLY A 224 -14.74 0.06 7.37
CA GLY A 224 -13.63 -0.17 6.43
C GLY A 224 -12.83 1.10 6.16
N PHE A 225 -13.51 2.22 5.89
CA PHE A 225 -12.82 3.48 5.59
C PHE A 225 -12.17 4.13 6.81
N LEU A 226 -12.79 4.05 7.99
CA LEU A 226 -12.17 4.58 9.22
C LEU A 226 -10.88 3.83 9.57
N VAL A 227 -10.89 2.49 9.47
CA VAL A 227 -9.69 1.67 9.65
C VAL A 227 -8.64 2.00 8.59
N LEU A 228 -9.04 2.20 7.33
CA LEU A 228 -8.15 2.61 6.26
C LEU A 228 -7.41 3.93 6.55
N ILE A 229 -8.12 4.94 7.06
CA ILE A 229 -7.52 6.22 7.41
C ILE A 229 -6.49 6.06 8.54
N GLN A 230 -6.84 5.29 9.57
CA GLN A 230 -5.94 5.01 10.70
C GLN A 230 -4.67 4.29 10.23
N ASP A 231 -4.84 3.26 9.39
CA ASP A 231 -3.72 2.48 8.84
C ASP A 231 -2.81 3.36 7.96
N LYS A 232 -3.38 4.23 7.10
CA LYS A 232 -2.61 5.20 6.31
C LYS A 232 -1.84 6.18 7.19
N GLN A 233 -2.47 6.69 8.24
CA GLN A 233 -1.82 7.63 9.16
C GLN A 233 -0.61 6.99 9.84
N VAL A 234 -0.73 5.73 10.30
CA VAL A 234 0.39 4.98 10.87
C VAL A 234 1.52 4.85 9.85
N ILE A 235 1.21 4.43 8.62
CA ILE A 235 2.23 4.28 7.57
C ILE A 235 2.94 5.61 7.28
N TYR A 236 2.19 6.70 7.12
CA TYR A 236 2.79 8.01 6.86
C TYR A 236 3.69 8.44 8.01
N GLN A 237 3.22 8.30 9.25
CA GLN A 237 4.03 8.59 10.43
C GLN A 237 5.34 7.79 10.45
N GLU A 238 5.29 6.48 10.18
CA GLU A 238 6.50 5.65 10.13
C GLU A 238 7.44 6.05 8.99
N THR A 239 6.90 6.35 7.81
CA THR A 239 7.73 6.79 6.67
C THR A 239 8.42 8.12 6.94
N PHE A 240 7.75 9.05 7.64
CA PHE A 240 8.33 10.32 8.06
C PHE A 240 9.41 10.11 9.15
N ASP A 241 9.15 9.25 10.14
CA ASP A 241 10.11 8.91 11.19
C ASP A 241 11.37 8.26 10.60
N GLU A 242 11.20 7.34 9.64
CA GLU A 242 12.30 6.69 8.95
C GLU A 242 13.10 7.70 8.11
N TYR A 243 12.40 8.57 7.37
CA TYR A 243 13.03 9.62 6.59
C TYR A 243 13.82 10.59 7.47
N GLU A 244 13.24 11.01 8.60
CA GLU A 244 13.89 11.92 9.54
C GLU A 244 15.17 11.29 10.12
N ARG A 245 15.07 10.02 10.56
CA ARG A 245 16.20 9.28 11.13
C ARG A 245 17.32 9.05 10.11
N LYS A 246 16.99 8.69 8.86
CA LYS A 246 17.97 8.33 7.83
C LYS A 246 18.57 9.52 7.11
N TYR A 247 17.78 10.55 6.82
CA TYR A 247 18.20 11.63 5.92
C TYR A 247 18.30 12.99 6.60
N VAL A 248 17.45 13.29 7.58
CA VAL A 248 17.36 14.63 8.18
C VAL A 248 18.33 14.77 9.35
N ARG A 249 18.19 13.95 10.40
CA ARG A 249 19.03 14.02 11.60
C ARG A 249 20.52 13.96 11.27
N PRO A 250 21.01 13.03 10.43
CA PRO A 250 22.44 12.96 10.12
C PRO A 250 22.99 14.22 9.44
N LYS A 251 22.16 15.00 8.75
CA LYS A 251 22.58 16.26 8.10
C LYS A 251 22.44 17.47 9.03
N LEU A 252 21.43 17.49 9.90
CA LEU A 252 21.19 18.60 10.81
C LEU A 252 22.05 18.53 12.09
N SER A 253 22.22 17.34 12.65
CA SER A 253 22.97 17.11 13.90
C SER A 253 24.37 16.56 13.64
N VAL A 254 25.07 17.09 12.62
CA VAL A 254 26.49 16.79 12.43
C VAL A 254 27.27 17.46 13.57
N PRO A 255 28.03 16.71 14.40
CA PRO A 255 28.87 17.32 15.41
C PRO A 255 29.91 18.22 14.71
N LYS A 256 29.79 19.53 14.90
CA LYS A 256 30.78 20.51 14.43
C LYS A 256 31.69 20.88 15.59
N ARG A 257 32.98 21.03 15.31
CA ARG A 257 33.97 21.59 16.24
C ARG A 257 34.43 22.94 15.73
N GLU A 258 34.66 23.87 16.64
CA GLU A 258 35.25 25.16 16.30
C GLU A 258 36.75 25.01 16.09
N VAL A 259 37.26 25.70 15.07
CA VAL A 259 38.69 25.72 14.71
C VAL A 259 39.08 27.16 14.48
N ALA A 260 40.06 27.66 15.24
CA ALA A 260 40.70 28.94 14.94
C ALA A 260 41.92 28.69 14.05
N VAL A 261 42.06 29.46 12.97
CA VAL A 261 43.19 29.38 12.04
C VAL A 261 43.93 30.70 12.07
N ASP A 262 45.22 30.67 12.38
CA ASP A 262 46.13 31.78 12.33
C ASP A 262 46.82 31.82 10.95
N ALA A 263 46.68 32.94 10.24
CA ALA A 263 47.27 33.16 8.92
C ALA A 263 48.64 33.86 8.95
N THR A 264 49.14 34.22 10.13
CA THR A 264 50.32 35.11 10.29
C THR A 264 51.61 34.50 9.73
N HIS A 265 51.77 33.17 9.75
CA HIS A 265 53.03 32.49 9.41
C HIS A 265 52.99 31.73 8.06
N GLY A 266 51.93 31.93 7.27
CA GLY A 266 51.79 31.32 5.95
C GLY A 266 51.45 29.82 5.96
N PRO A 267 51.37 29.18 4.76
CA PRO A 267 50.76 27.86 4.57
C PRO A 267 51.56 26.67 5.13
N TYR A 268 52.80 26.86 5.53
CA TYR A 268 53.70 25.79 6.00
C TYR A 268 53.76 25.66 7.53
N TRP A 269 53.01 26.49 8.27
CA TRP A 269 53.03 26.47 9.73
C TRP A 269 52.06 25.43 10.31
N SER A 270 52.59 24.36 10.89
CA SER A 270 51.81 23.22 11.41
C SER A 270 50.97 23.54 12.65
N GLU A 271 51.30 24.60 13.38
CA GLU A 271 50.58 25.03 14.60
C GLU A 271 49.56 26.14 14.36
N GLY A 272 49.30 26.51 13.09
CA GLY A 272 48.34 27.56 12.76
C GLY A 272 46.88 27.22 13.09
N ALA A 273 46.52 25.96 13.33
CA ALA A 273 45.13 25.56 13.60
C ALA A 273 44.92 25.11 15.06
N GLN A 274 44.10 25.85 15.81
CA GLN A 274 43.70 25.51 17.17
C GLN A 274 42.30 24.89 17.18
N TYR A 275 42.17 23.69 17.75
CA TYR A 275 40.90 22.97 17.88
C TYR A 275 40.28 23.21 19.26
N TYR A 276 38.98 23.49 19.29
CA TYR A 276 38.20 23.63 20.52
C TYR A 276 37.25 22.45 20.68
N SER A 277 36.95 22.10 21.93
CA SER A 277 35.89 21.13 22.23
C SER A 277 34.57 21.59 21.59
N PRO A 278 33.69 20.68 21.13
CA PRO A 278 32.36 21.03 20.65
C PRO A 278 31.58 21.75 21.76
N GLY A 279 31.69 23.07 21.78
CA GLY A 279 31.04 23.96 22.71
C GLY A 279 29.84 24.62 22.03
N ARG A 280 28.94 25.13 22.87
CA ARG A 280 27.78 25.94 22.44
C ARG A 280 28.26 27.00 21.43
N THR A 281 27.63 27.02 20.26
CA THR A 281 27.95 27.94 19.16
C THR A 281 27.59 29.38 19.54
N GLU A 282 28.44 30.03 20.32
CA GLU A 282 28.35 31.47 20.53
C GLU A 282 29.14 32.13 19.41
N LYS A 283 28.49 33.00 18.62
CA LYS A 283 29.12 33.72 17.49
C LYS A 283 29.98 34.86 18.01
N VAL A 284 31.04 34.50 18.72
CA VAL A 284 32.01 35.42 19.30
C VAL A 284 33.21 35.50 18.35
N PHE A 285 33.48 36.69 17.85
CA PHE A 285 34.65 36.99 17.04
C PHE A 285 35.74 37.55 17.95
N LYS A 286 36.95 36.97 17.88
CA LYS A 286 38.13 37.50 18.55
C LYS A 286 39.08 38.01 17.49
N THR A 287 39.48 39.27 17.62
CA THR A 287 40.47 39.92 16.76
C THR A 287 41.67 40.35 17.59
N HIS A 288 42.85 40.31 16.99
CA HIS A 288 44.10 40.74 17.62
C HIS A 288 44.65 41.98 16.90
N ASP A 289 44.98 43.02 17.65
CA ASP A 289 45.72 44.18 17.13
C ASP A 289 47.18 43.77 16.80
N ARG A 290 47.90 44.57 16.00
CA ARG A 290 49.34 44.39 15.70
C ARG A 290 50.22 44.33 16.95
N LYS A 291 49.71 44.82 18.08
CA LYS A 291 50.36 44.78 19.41
C LYS A 291 49.94 43.58 20.26
N GLY A 292 49.16 42.64 19.72
CA GLY A 292 48.70 41.42 20.40
C GLY A 292 47.51 41.62 21.35
N ARG A 293 46.86 42.79 21.36
CA ARG A 293 45.69 43.06 22.22
C ARG A 293 44.44 42.40 21.63
N GLU A 294 43.70 41.66 22.46
CA GLU A 294 42.45 41.00 22.09
C GLU A 294 41.25 41.96 22.14
N SER A 295 40.49 42.04 21.06
CA SER A 295 39.14 42.61 21.00
C SER A 295 38.12 41.52 20.73
N VAL A 296 37.02 41.52 21.48
CA VAL A 296 35.96 40.51 21.41
C VAL A 296 34.67 41.18 20.94
N GLU A 297 34.12 40.69 19.84
CA GLU A 297 32.90 41.19 19.22
C GLU A 297 31.85 40.08 19.16
N LEU A 298 30.61 40.38 19.53
CA LEU A 298 29.48 39.47 19.46
C LEU A 298 28.61 39.85 18.26
N PHE A 299 28.38 38.87 17.37
CA PHE A 299 27.50 39.06 16.21
C PHE A 299 26.07 38.63 16.55
N SER A 300 25.18 39.61 16.72
CA SER A 300 23.76 39.39 17.03
C SER A 300 22.90 40.31 16.17
N GLY A 301 21.87 39.76 15.51
CA GLY A 301 20.90 40.56 14.74
C GLY A 301 21.44 41.25 13.47
N GLY A 302 22.66 40.92 13.01
CA GLY A 302 23.28 41.55 11.84
C GLY A 302 24.30 42.65 12.15
N GLU A 303 24.49 42.99 13.44
CA GLU A 303 25.48 43.97 13.89
C GLU A 303 26.53 43.33 14.81
N PHE A 304 27.73 43.91 14.80
CA PHE A 304 28.84 43.55 15.68
C PHE A 304 28.86 44.46 16.90
N THR A 305 28.76 43.88 18.10
CA THR A 305 28.78 44.62 19.36
C THR A 305 30.04 44.28 20.17
N PRO A 306 30.83 45.27 20.62
CA PRO A 306 32.03 45.01 21.41
C PRO A 306 31.64 44.53 22.82
N VAL A 307 32.22 43.43 23.28
CA VAL A 307 31.96 42.88 24.61
C VAL A 307 33.23 42.99 25.47
N LYS A 308 33.12 43.61 26.65
CA LYS A 308 34.26 43.85 27.56
C LYS A 308 34.86 42.57 28.18
N LYS A 309 34.10 41.46 28.22
CA LYS A 309 34.54 40.15 28.70
C LYS A 309 33.86 39.06 27.88
N ALA A 310 34.65 38.15 27.30
CA ALA A 310 34.10 36.98 26.63
C ALA A 310 33.25 36.16 27.63
N PRO A 311 32.05 35.70 27.23
CA PRO A 311 31.38 34.64 27.96
C PRO A 311 32.32 33.43 27.97
N ILE A 312 32.57 32.86 29.16
CA ILE A 312 33.24 31.58 29.45
C ILE A 312 34.22 31.09 28.36
N SER A 313 35.53 31.21 28.60
CA SER A 313 36.56 30.75 27.66
C SER A 313 36.35 29.29 27.26
N LEU A 314 36.15 29.04 25.96
CA LEU A 314 36.09 27.70 25.41
C LEU A 314 37.35 26.92 25.80
N ARG A 315 37.15 25.75 26.39
CA ARG A 315 38.25 24.88 26.79
C ARG A 315 38.95 24.37 25.53
N LYS A 316 40.19 24.81 25.31
CA LYS A 316 41.05 24.32 24.23
C LYS A 316 41.14 22.80 24.36
N SER A 317 40.80 22.07 23.29
CA SER A 317 40.96 20.62 23.33
C SER A 317 42.45 20.31 23.22
N ILE A 318 43.02 19.65 24.23
CA ILE A 318 44.45 19.29 24.29
C ILE A 318 44.81 18.25 23.20
N VAL A 319 43.80 17.68 22.54
CA VAL A 319 43.99 16.74 21.43
C VAL A 319 44.38 17.52 20.17
N ALA A 320 45.66 17.86 20.07
CA ALA A 320 46.28 18.20 18.79
C ALA A 320 46.15 16.97 17.89
N TYR A 321 45.39 17.08 16.80
CA TYR A 321 45.31 16.04 15.80
C TYR A 321 46.66 16.01 15.08
N THR A 322 47.57 15.15 15.53
CA THR A 322 48.72 14.79 14.70
C THR A 322 48.17 14.08 13.46
N PRO A 323 48.59 14.45 12.24
CA PRO A 323 48.14 13.79 11.03
C PRO A 323 48.85 12.43 10.93
N ARG A 324 48.45 11.47 11.77
CA ARG A 324 48.86 10.08 11.62
C ARG A 324 47.70 9.13 11.95
N ASP A 325 47.46 8.28 10.97
CA ASP A 325 46.56 7.13 10.91
C ASP A 325 45.06 7.37 10.69
N ARG A 326 44.70 7.22 9.41
CA ARG A 326 43.39 6.95 8.79
C ARG A 326 42.67 5.70 9.34
N ARG A 327 42.82 5.33 10.61
CA ARG A 327 42.19 4.14 11.22
C ARG A 327 41.57 4.45 12.58
N THR A 328 40.64 5.39 12.61
CA THR A 328 39.63 5.43 13.68
C THR A 328 38.27 5.49 13.01
N THR A 329 37.76 4.31 12.68
CA THR A 329 36.34 4.12 12.41
C THR A 329 35.59 4.41 13.71
N MET A 330 34.99 5.60 13.83
CA MET A 330 33.87 5.77 14.76
C MET A 330 32.83 4.71 14.41
N GLY A 331 32.46 3.89 15.39
CA GLY A 331 31.48 2.82 15.23
C GLY A 331 30.13 3.39 14.85
N TYR A 332 29.88 3.50 13.56
CA TYR A 332 28.53 3.61 13.02
C TYR A 332 27.99 2.19 12.97
N GLN A 333 26.92 1.94 13.71
CA GLN A 333 26.16 0.70 13.61
C GLN A 333 25.59 0.64 12.19
N GLN A 334 26.24 -0.15 11.33
CA GLN A 334 25.80 -0.33 9.95
C GLN A 334 24.46 -1.07 9.97
N SER A 335 23.48 -0.51 9.26
CA SER A 335 22.20 -1.18 9.03
C SER A 335 22.43 -2.46 8.19
N PRO A 336 21.65 -3.53 8.44
CA PRO A 336 21.87 -4.83 7.81
C PRO A 336 21.72 -4.85 6.27
N LEU A 337 21.17 -3.79 5.67
CA LEU A 337 21.04 -3.65 4.21
C LEU A 337 22.27 -3.04 3.51
N GLY A 338 23.33 -2.69 4.24
CA GLY A 338 24.57 -2.14 3.67
C GLY A 338 25.53 -3.18 3.08
N LYS A 339 25.25 -4.48 3.19
CA LYS A 339 26.07 -5.55 2.58
C LYS A 339 25.86 -5.57 1.06
N LYS A 340 26.52 -4.65 0.35
CA LYS A 340 26.88 -4.90 -1.05
C LYS A 340 27.81 -6.10 -1.07
N THR A 341 27.29 -7.24 -1.46
CA THR A 341 28.08 -8.39 -1.89
C THR A 341 28.92 -7.96 -3.09
N ALA A 342 30.18 -7.62 -2.84
CA ALA A 342 31.21 -7.73 -3.87
C ALA A 342 31.55 -9.22 -3.98
N LYS A 343 31.00 -9.87 -5.01
CA LYS A 343 31.56 -11.06 -5.63
C LYS A 343 31.62 -10.81 -7.13
#